data_AF-A0A971FJA8-F1
#
_entry.id   AF-A0A971FJA8-F1
#
_cell.length_a   1.000
_cell.length_b   1.000
_cell.length_c   1.000
_cell.angle_alpha   90.00
_cell.angle_beta   90.00
_cell.angle_gamma   90.00
#
_symmetry.space_group_name_H-M   'P 1'
#
loop_
_entity.id
_entity.type
_entity.pdbx_description
1 polymer ?
#
loop_
_entity_poly.entity_id
_entity_poly.type
_entity_poly.pdbx_seq_one_letter_code
_entity_poly.pdbx_strand_id
1 'polypeptide(L)'
;MSTGLPGIIRTLETLAEYDGPWRVFRGETALLRARLDELREREHRLDDVLLVALVGGSGVGKSTLLNALAGDQIAETSEMRPCTSLPTVYHPPGMQCSLAHLAGVRHIARSALERIALIDTPDSDTIVKEHRRIVEQVLQECDLILLCADGEKYLDEATWSLLYPLRGLRAMVCVETRVNREDTTIREHWLARLHEEGFQVGRYFRVNALRALDRKLTLSTARENEFEFNDLELFLHHELDRERVARIKSSNAAGLLAKTVERLHECVGEESPRLKDLKEALDEGDRALTQATLRHFTAGPLSEAHLWVQALGREVGIRAKGGIGTLYRIIEVVRSLPYRIPALFGISNRPEAGEIAAVAFFGGQGQEGGKTVLPDGLSIEYAALRSKVRLRFIQAGFEMPEAPDAQDFQEELEKRVRAVFQGPVREGFTARARWLCAWPVAVLLDSLPLALLVYTAYLVLNAYYRGELLPSALFTNTGIVLIVLLVLEVMALSTGVRLLAWSMRHRGLRMLRKALARDDLAFKHEKQLLKDIEKLRQTVQTLREEVAD
;
A
#
# COMPACT_ATOMS: atom_id res chain seq x y z
N MET A 1 -11.63 9.10 16.37
CA MET A 1 -10.46 8.19 16.35
C MET A 1 -9.56 8.65 17.47
N SER A 2 -9.16 7.76 18.37
CA SER A 2 -8.62 8.08 19.69
C SER A 2 -7.27 8.81 19.59
N THR A 3 -7.30 10.12 19.78
CA THR A 3 -6.16 11.06 19.80
C THR A 3 -5.38 10.95 21.12
N GLY A 4 -4.79 9.79 21.37
CA GLY A 4 -4.01 9.55 22.58
C GLY A 4 -3.09 8.33 22.42
N LEU A 5 -2.08 8.26 23.29
CA LEU A 5 -1.05 7.20 23.31
C LEU A 5 -1.61 5.77 23.12
N PRO A 6 -2.75 5.36 23.71
CA PRO A 6 -3.33 4.03 23.48
C PRO A 6 -3.78 3.79 22.02
N GLY A 7 -4.24 4.83 21.32
CA GLY A 7 -4.64 4.75 19.92
C GLY A 7 -3.46 4.54 18.99
N ILE A 8 -2.35 5.24 19.27
CA ILE A 8 -1.09 5.09 18.54
C ILE A 8 -0.52 3.69 18.73
N ILE A 9 -0.46 3.21 19.98
CA ILE A 9 0.02 1.86 20.31
C ILE A 9 -0.80 0.80 19.56
N ARG A 10 -2.13 0.89 19.59
CA ARG A 10 -3.01 -0.04 18.87
C ARG A 10 -2.78 -0.06 17.35
N THR A 11 -2.49 1.10 16.77
CA THR A 11 -2.18 1.18 15.34
C THR A 11 -0.84 0.52 15.03
N LEU A 12 0.17 0.74 15.87
CA LEU A 12 1.46 0.06 15.77
C LEU A 12 1.34 -1.45 15.98
N GLU A 13 0.48 -1.93 16.88
CA GLU A 13 0.19 -3.36 17.06
C GLU A 13 -0.37 -3.96 15.77
N THR A 14 -1.33 -3.27 15.13
CA THR A 14 -1.90 -3.71 13.84
C THR A 14 -0.82 -3.79 12.76
N LEU A 15 0.11 -2.84 12.74
CA LEU A 15 1.26 -2.85 11.83
C LEU A 15 2.25 -3.98 12.16
N ALA A 16 2.45 -4.29 13.44
CA ALA A 16 3.32 -5.36 13.90
C ALA A 16 2.78 -6.76 13.55
N GLU A 17 1.48 -6.90 13.33
CA GLU A 17 0.82 -8.13 12.85
C GLU A 17 0.88 -8.31 11.33
N TYR A 18 1.49 -7.38 10.59
CA TYR A 18 1.57 -7.47 9.14
C TYR A 18 2.28 -8.75 8.67
N ASP A 19 1.56 -9.57 7.91
CA ASP A 19 2.05 -10.79 7.25
C ASP A 19 1.90 -10.73 5.71
N GLY A 20 1.69 -9.53 5.17
CA GLY A 20 1.51 -9.33 3.73
C GLY A 20 2.79 -9.58 2.92
N PRO A 21 2.73 -9.55 1.58
CA PRO A 21 3.81 -10.00 0.69
C PRO A 21 5.04 -9.08 0.68
N TRP A 22 4.95 -7.85 1.18
CA TRP A 22 6.08 -6.92 1.17
C TRP A 22 7.12 -7.25 2.26
N ARG A 23 8.24 -7.88 1.87
CA ARG A 23 9.28 -8.36 2.78
C ARG A 23 9.96 -7.26 3.57
N VAL A 24 10.13 -6.08 2.96
CA VAL A 24 10.85 -4.95 3.59
C VAL A 24 10.16 -4.60 4.91
N PHE A 25 8.85 -4.36 4.87
CA PHE A 25 8.09 -4.07 6.08
C PHE A 25 7.94 -5.29 6.99
N ARG A 26 7.76 -6.50 6.43
CA ARG A 26 7.70 -7.73 7.23
C ARG A 26 8.97 -7.94 8.07
N GLY A 27 10.13 -7.58 7.53
CA GLY A 27 11.42 -7.64 8.24
C GLY A 27 11.48 -6.76 9.48
N GLU A 28 10.79 -5.62 9.48
CA GLU A 28 10.73 -4.70 10.63
C GLU A 28 9.72 -5.12 11.70
N THR A 29 8.75 -6.01 11.39
CA THR A 29 7.69 -6.41 12.34
C THR A 29 8.25 -7.05 13.61
N ALA A 30 9.33 -7.84 13.53
CA ALA A 30 9.93 -8.47 14.71
C ALA A 30 10.50 -7.44 15.68
N LEU A 31 11.20 -6.42 15.16
CA LEU A 31 11.71 -5.33 15.97
C LEU A 31 10.58 -4.46 16.51
N LEU A 32 9.56 -4.18 15.69
CA LEU A 32 8.39 -3.41 16.10
C LEU A 32 7.67 -4.08 17.29
N ARG A 33 7.49 -5.41 17.25
CA ARG A 33 6.93 -6.18 18.39
C ARG A 33 7.77 -6.01 19.65
N ALA A 34 9.09 -6.19 19.55
CA ALA A 34 9.99 -6.02 20.69
C ALA A 34 9.92 -4.60 21.28
N ARG A 35 9.81 -3.57 20.44
CA ARG A 35 9.65 -2.17 20.88
C ARG A 35 8.29 -1.90 21.51
N LEU A 36 7.24 -2.52 21.01
CA LEU A 36 5.90 -2.43 21.60
C LEU A 36 5.84 -3.11 22.97
N ASP A 37 6.47 -4.27 23.13
CA ASP A 37 6.57 -4.93 24.43
C ASP A 37 7.35 -4.06 25.44
N GLU A 38 8.46 -3.44 24.99
CA GLU A 38 9.21 -2.47 25.80
C GLU A 38 8.38 -1.23 26.16
N LEU A 39 7.57 -0.71 25.24
CA LEU A 39 6.66 0.41 25.50
C LEU A 39 5.58 0.05 26.53
N ARG A 40 4.97 -1.14 26.41
CA ARG A 40 3.97 -1.64 27.38
C ARG A 40 4.57 -1.83 28.76
N GLU A 41 5.78 -2.38 28.84
CA GLU A 41 6.48 -2.53 30.11
C GLU A 41 6.76 -1.15 30.75
N ARG A 42 7.16 -0.15 29.96
CA ARG A 42 7.33 1.23 30.45
C ARG A 42 6.01 1.86 30.90
N GLU A 43 4.92 1.61 30.18
CA GLU A 43 3.58 2.09 30.52
C GLU A 43 3.10 1.49 31.87
N HIS A 44 3.32 0.20 32.09
CA HIS A 44 3.00 -0.46 33.35
C HIS A 44 3.82 0.07 34.54
N ARG A 45 5.06 0.52 34.29
CA ARG A 45 5.97 1.06 35.32
C ARG A 45 5.85 2.57 35.52
N LEU A 46 4.83 3.23 34.98
CA LEU A 46 4.65 4.68 35.11
C LEU A 46 4.42 5.13 36.57
N ASP A 47 3.72 4.33 37.36
CA ASP A 47 3.44 4.58 38.78
C ASP A 47 4.50 3.99 39.73
N ASP A 48 5.47 3.25 39.18
CA ASP A 48 6.56 2.68 39.97
C ASP A 48 7.59 3.75 40.35
N VAL A 49 8.51 3.33 41.21
CA VAL A 49 9.73 4.05 41.52
C VAL A 49 10.58 4.39 40.30
N LEU A 50 11.30 5.52 40.38
CA LEU A 50 12.28 5.95 39.40
C LEU A 50 13.56 5.12 39.55
N LEU A 51 13.95 4.40 38.49
CA LEU A 51 15.21 3.69 38.45
C LEU A 51 16.33 4.64 37.99
N VAL A 52 17.32 4.86 38.85
CA VAL A 52 18.40 5.82 38.62
C VAL A 52 19.73 5.08 38.55
N ALA A 53 20.37 5.07 37.38
CA ALA A 53 21.65 4.40 37.18
C ALA A 53 22.82 5.37 37.33
N LEU A 54 23.78 5.04 38.19
CA LEU A 54 25.07 5.73 38.33
C LEU A 54 26.04 5.15 37.30
N VAL A 55 26.41 5.92 36.28
CA VAL A 55 27.20 5.44 35.13
C VAL A 55 28.46 6.26 34.98
N GLY A 56 29.59 5.63 34.68
CA GLY A 56 30.89 6.31 34.58
C GLY A 56 32.08 5.36 34.66
N GLY A 57 33.25 5.84 34.23
CA GLY A 57 34.48 5.04 34.17
C GLY A 57 35.01 4.61 35.55
N SER A 58 36.08 3.83 35.54
CA SER A 58 36.72 3.30 36.74
C SER A 58 37.40 4.39 37.54
N GLY A 59 37.18 4.38 38.85
CA GLY A 59 37.82 5.33 39.77
C GLY A 59 37.25 6.75 39.75
N VAL A 60 36.17 7.04 39.01
CA VAL A 60 35.50 8.35 39.06
C VAL A 60 34.74 8.56 40.37
N GLY A 61 34.49 7.52 41.16
CA GLY A 61 33.86 7.63 42.48
C GLY A 61 32.35 7.37 42.53
N LYS A 62 31.80 6.55 41.61
CA LYS A 62 30.38 6.13 41.60
C LYS A 62 29.94 5.48 42.92
N SER A 63 30.65 4.45 43.37
CA SER A 63 30.34 3.74 44.62
C SER A 63 30.53 4.63 45.86
N THR A 64 31.51 5.54 45.83
CA THR A 64 31.67 6.57 46.87
C THR A 64 30.49 7.53 46.91
N LEU A 65 29.98 7.93 45.74
CA LEU A 65 28.76 8.75 45.63
C LEU A 65 27.53 8.00 46.16
N LEU A 66 27.38 6.72 45.82
CA LEU A 66 26.30 5.89 46.37
C LEU A 66 26.37 5.81 47.90
N ASN A 67 27.55 5.52 48.45
CA ASN A 67 27.76 5.48 49.91
C ASN A 67 27.45 6.83 50.56
N ALA A 68 27.90 7.93 49.96
CA ALA A 68 27.64 9.27 50.46
C ALA A 68 26.13 9.58 50.47
N LEU A 69 25.39 9.19 49.42
CA LEU A 69 23.93 9.34 49.34
C LEU A 69 23.21 8.46 50.37
N ALA A 70 23.65 7.22 50.56
CA ALA A 70 23.12 6.32 51.58
C ALA A 70 23.45 6.78 53.01
N GLY A 71 24.54 7.51 53.19
CA GLY A 71 25.09 7.85 54.51
C GLY A 71 25.72 6.67 55.24
N ASP A 72 26.03 5.59 54.52
CA ASP A 72 26.57 4.34 55.04
C ASP A 72 27.48 3.67 53.98
N GLN A 73 28.35 2.76 54.40
CA GLN A 73 29.24 2.01 53.51
C GLN A 73 28.52 0.78 52.94
N ILE A 74 27.72 1.00 51.89
CA ILE A 74 26.86 -0.01 51.29
C ILE A 74 27.46 -0.69 50.04
N ALA A 75 28.35 0.01 49.35
CA ALA A 75 29.10 -0.46 48.19
C ALA A 75 30.61 -0.49 48.50
N GLU A 76 31.31 -1.52 48.00
CA GLU A 76 32.75 -1.70 48.22
C GLU A 76 33.56 -0.67 47.41
N THR A 77 34.39 0.11 48.11
CA THR A 77 35.34 1.06 47.50
C THR A 77 36.76 0.57 47.71
N SER A 78 37.50 0.23 46.66
CA SER A 78 38.87 -0.29 46.73
C SER A 78 39.82 0.54 45.86
N GLU A 79 41.12 0.52 46.17
CA GLU A 79 42.17 1.08 45.30
C GLU A 79 42.63 0.08 44.21
N MET A 80 42.39 -1.23 44.42
CA MET A 80 42.62 -2.27 43.41
C MET A 80 41.47 -2.31 42.42
N ARG A 81 41.78 -1.98 41.16
CA ARG A 81 40.81 -1.88 40.06
C ARG A 81 40.68 -3.22 39.34
N PRO A 82 39.46 -3.63 38.92
CA PRO A 82 38.16 -2.98 39.08
C PRO A 82 37.49 -3.32 40.44
N CYS A 83 36.74 -2.39 41.04
CA CYS A 83 36.16 -2.57 42.39
C CYS A 83 34.71 -3.09 42.41
N THR A 84 33.90 -2.76 41.41
CA THR A 84 32.48 -3.16 41.37
C THR A 84 32.32 -4.25 40.33
N SER A 85 32.42 -5.52 40.75
CA SER A 85 32.17 -6.69 39.89
C SER A 85 30.68 -6.99 39.74
N LEU A 86 29.84 -6.51 40.66
CA LEU A 86 28.41 -6.78 40.73
C LEU A 86 27.62 -5.50 41.04
N PRO A 87 26.49 -5.22 40.35
CA PRO A 87 25.68 -4.04 40.62
C PRO A 87 25.12 -4.01 42.04
N THR A 88 25.02 -2.83 42.63
CA THR A 88 24.35 -2.62 43.92
C THR A 88 23.11 -1.74 43.73
N VAL A 89 21.95 -2.22 44.16
CA VAL A 89 20.67 -1.50 44.07
C VAL A 89 20.26 -1.05 45.47
N TYR A 90 20.24 0.26 45.69
CA TYR A 90 19.79 0.91 46.92
C TYR A 90 18.39 1.46 46.75
N HIS A 91 17.42 0.91 47.47
CA HIS A 91 16.00 1.15 47.24
C HIS A 91 15.21 1.22 48.56
N PRO A 92 14.01 1.83 48.59
CA PRO A 92 13.18 1.90 49.78
C PRO A 92 12.62 0.51 50.12
N PRO A 93 12.33 0.24 51.40
CA PRO A 93 11.70 -0.99 51.84
C PRO A 93 10.35 -1.24 51.13
N GLY A 94 10.04 -2.50 50.83
CA GLY A 94 8.75 -2.88 50.23
C GLY A 94 8.63 -2.67 48.71
N MET A 95 9.66 -2.11 48.06
CA MET A 95 9.72 -2.04 46.59
C MET A 95 9.91 -3.45 45.99
N GLN A 96 9.08 -3.79 45.01
CA GLN A 96 9.36 -4.91 44.10
C GLN A 96 10.24 -4.38 42.96
N CYS A 97 11.53 -4.72 42.98
CA CYS A 97 12.47 -4.25 41.97
C CYS A 97 12.52 -5.23 40.78
N SER A 98 12.23 -4.75 39.56
CA SER A 98 12.22 -5.53 38.30
C SER A 98 13.60 -6.10 37.90
N LEU A 99 14.67 -5.59 38.51
CA LEU A 99 16.06 -6.00 38.23
C LEU A 99 16.44 -7.35 38.86
N ALA A 100 15.48 -8.06 39.47
CA ALA A 100 15.72 -9.36 40.12
C ALA A 100 16.25 -10.46 39.16
N HIS A 101 16.09 -10.27 37.85
CA HIS A 101 16.59 -11.20 36.83
C HIS A 101 18.09 -11.02 36.52
N LEU A 102 18.71 -9.91 36.94
CA LEU A 102 20.15 -9.70 36.81
C LEU A 102 20.89 -10.54 37.85
N ALA A 103 21.71 -11.48 37.38
CA ALA A 103 22.45 -12.37 38.25
C ALA A 103 23.48 -11.60 39.09
N GLY A 104 23.51 -11.87 40.40
CA GLY A 104 24.52 -11.34 41.32
C GLY A 104 24.31 -9.89 41.79
N VAL A 105 23.14 -9.28 41.53
CA VAL A 105 22.83 -7.93 42.03
C VAL A 105 22.65 -7.92 43.55
N ARG A 106 23.33 -6.98 44.23
CA ARG A 106 23.19 -6.77 45.68
C ARG A 106 22.05 -5.78 45.94
N HIS A 107 20.96 -6.24 46.54
CA HIS A 107 19.81 -5.41 46.90
C HIS A 107 19.89 -4.91 48.35
N ILE A 108 19.73 -3.60 48.54
CA ILE A 108 19.79 -2.93 49.84
C ILE A 108 18.51 -2.11 50.03
N ALA A 109 17.55 -2.71 50.72
CA ALA A 109 16.21 -2.17 50.96
C ALA A 109 16.15 -1.23 52.17
N ARG A 110 16.98 -0.18 52.20
CA ARG A 110 17.10 0.77 53.33
C ARG A 110 17.05 2.24 52.93
N SER A 111 16.75 2.54 51.67
CA SER A 111 16.74 3.92 51.17
C SER A 111 15.64 4.75 51.80
N ALA A 112 16.00 5.97 52.22
CA ALA A 112 15.07 7.02 52.58
C ALA A 112 14.46 7.72 51.35
N LEU A 113 14.94 7.42 50.14
CA LEU A 113 14.38 7.91 48.89
C LEU A 113 13.14 7.08 48.55
N GLU A 114 11.96 7.50 49.05
CA GLU A 114 10.70 6.75 48.94
C GLU A 114 10.30 6.35 47.50
N ARG A 115 10.79 7.08 46.50
CA ARG A 115 10.37 6.95 45.08
C ARG A 115 11.52 6.64 44.13
N ILE A 116 12.73 6.39 44.64
CA ILE A 116 13.93 6.23 43.80
C ILE A 116 14.66 4.96 44.21
N ALA A 117 15.07 4.17 43.22
CA ALA A 117 16.12 3.17 43.39
C ALA A 117 17.40 3.68 42.72
N LEU A 118 18.48 3.80 43.49
CA LEU A 118 19.81 4.08 42.97
C LEU A 118 20.49 2.76 42.61
N ILE A 119 21.09 2.70 41.43
CA ILE A 119 21.79 1.52 40.91
C ILE A 119 23.23 1.91 40.66
N ASP A 120 24.15 1.37 41.45
CA ASP A 120 25.59 1.48 41.18
C ASP A 120 25.98 0.42 40.16
N THR A 121 26.42 0.87 38.99
CA THR A 121 26.82 -0.03 37.90
C THR A 121 28.32 -0.34 37.96
N PRO A 122 28.75 -1.49 37.38
CA PRO A 122 30.16 -1.72 37.11
C PRO A 122 30.80 -0.58 36.30
N ASP A 123 32.12 -0.51 36.33
CA ASP A 123 32.90 0.47 35.58
C ASP A 123 32.66 0.32 34.07
N SER A 124 32.23 1.39 33.39
CA SER A 124 31.91 1.38 31.96
C SER A 124 33.13 1.25 31.04
N ASP A 125 34.31 1.63 31.52
CA ASP A 125 35.59 1.62 30.79
C ASP A 125 36.37 0.30 30.93
N THR A 126 35.71 -0.76 31.42
CA THR A 126 36.34 -2.07 31.59
C THR A 126 36.41 -2.88 30.29
N ILE A 127 37.51 -3.61 30.10
CA ILE A 127 37.67 -4.58 29.01
C ILE A 127 36.87 -5.87 29.23
N VAL A 128 36.32 -6.05 30.44
CA VAL A 128 35.53 -7.24 30.80
C VAL A 128 34.15 -7.14 30.15
N LYS A 129 33.92 -7.97 29.13
CA LYS A 129 32.66 -8.00 28.37
C LYS A 129 31.41 -8.17 29.25
N GLU A 130 31.51 -8.93 30.33
CA GLU A 130 30.39 -9.20 31.23
C GLU A 130 29.93 -7.92 31.95
N HIS A 131 30.86 -7.13 32.48
CA HIS A 131 30.53 -5.86 33.15
C HIS A 131 29.88 -4.88 32.18
N ARG A 132 30.39 -4.79 30.93
CA ARG A 132 29.79 -3.95 29.89
C ARG A 132 28.35 -4.38 29.59
N ARG A 133 28.10 -5.69 29.46
CA ARG A 133 26.75 -6.24 29.23
C ARG A 133 25.80 -5.89 30.38
N ILE A 134 26.26 -5.99 31.62
CA ILE A 134 25.47 -5.63 32.80
C ILE A 134 25.11 -4.12 32.78
N VAL A 135 26.08 -3.26 32.47
CA VAL A 135 25.82 -1.81 32.34
C VAL A 135 24.79 -1.54 31.23
N GLU A 136 24.91 -2.21 30.08
CA GLU A 136 23.94 -2.09 28.97
C GLU A 136 22.53 -2.54 29.38
N GLN A 137 22.39 -3.62 30.14
CA GLN A 137 21.09 -4.08 30.66
C GLN A 137 20.48 -3.09 31.65
N VAL A 138 21.28 -2.59 32.61
CA VAL A 138 20.82 -1.57 33.56
C VAL A 138 20.38 -0.30 32.82
N LEU A 139 21.12 0.12 31.80
CA LEU A 139 20.79 1.29 30.99
C LEU A 139 19.48 1.11 30.19
N GLN A 140 19.19 -0.11 29.73
CA GLN A 140 17.93 -0.45 29.07
C GLN A 140 16.73 -0.38 30.03
N GLU A 141 16.93 -0.60 31.33
CA GLU A 141 15.85 -0.58 32.31
C GLU A 141 15.73 0.70 33.11
N CYS A 142 16.80 1.49 33.24
CA CYS A 142 16.77 2.72 34.02
C CYS A 142 15.85 3.79 33.42
N ASP A 143 15.36 4.70 34.26
CA ASP A 143 14.58 5.85 33.84
C ASP A 143 15.45 7.13 33.73
N LEU A 144 16.44 7.24 34.61
CA LEU A 144 17.33 8.40 34.68
C LEU A 144 18.79 7.95 34.85
N ILE A 145 19.68 8.61 34.14
CA ILE A 145 21.12 8.36 34.18
C ILE A 145 21.79 9.48 34.99
N LEU A 146 22.45 9.13 36.08
CA LEU A 146 23.42 9.96 36.77
C LEU A 146 24.80 9.69 36.18
N LEU A 147 25.19 10.49 35.19
CA LEU A 147 26.47 10.38 34.52
C LEU A 147 27.57 10.98 35.42
N CYS A 148 28.36 10.10 36.02
CA CYS A 148 29.42 10.43 36.97
C CYS A 148 30.78 10.46 36.28
N ALA A 149 31.51 11.56 36.40
CA ALA A 149 32.90 11.64 35.94
C ALA A 149 33.71 12.63 36.76
N ASP A 150 35.02 12.39 36.86
CA ASP A 150 35.95 13.39 37.38
C ASP A 150 36.52 14.26 36.25
N GLY A 151 37.39 15.21 36.62
CA GLY A 151 37.96 16.14 35.65
C GLY A 151 38.89 15.51 34.59
N GLU A 152 39.26 14.24 34.74
CA GLU A 152 40.09 13.52 33.76
C GLU A 152 39.25 12.66 32.82
N LYS A 153 38.11 12.12 33.29
CA LYS A 153 37.32 11.10 32.57
C LYS A 153 35.97 11.58 32.03
N TYR A 154 35.63 12.87 32.13
CA TYR A 154 34.33 13.39 31.66
C TYR A 154 34.08 13.25 30.15
N LEU A 155 35.12 13.08 29.33
CA LEU A 155 35.06 12.82 27.89
C LEU A 155 35.46 11.39 27.51
N ASP A 156 35.36 10.44 28.44
CA ASP A 156 35.74 9.06 28.17
C ASP A 156 34.79 8.38 27.17
N GLU A 157 35.30 8.07 25.98
CA GLU A 157 34.53 7.48 24.88
C GLU A 157 33.98 6.09 25.21
N ALA A 158 34.66 5.32 26.07
CA ALA A 158 34.15 4.02 26.49
C ALA A 158 32.79 4.16 27.18
N THR A 159 32.64 5.18 28.03
CA THR A 159 31.38 5.55 28.67
C THR A 159 30.37 6.14 27.68
N TRP A 160 30.80 7.09 26.83
CA TRP A 160 29.90 7.78 25.89
C TRP A 160 29.30 6.82 24.85
N SER A 161 30.07 5.83 24.39
CA SER A 161 29.62 4.81 23.45
C SER A 161 28.39 4.01 23.93
N LEU A 162 28.23 3.85 25.25
CA LEU A 162 27.08 3.16 25.86
C LEU A 162 25.83 4.04 25.90
N LEU A 163 25.99 5.37 25.86
CA LEU A 163 24.92 6.33 25.98
C LEU A 163 24.32 6.71 24.62
N TYR A 164 25.08 6.61 23.52
CA TYR A 164 24.60 6.98 22.18
C TYR A 164 23.28 6.30 21.78
N PRO A 165 23.06 4.99 22.05
CA PRO A 165 21.78 4.35 21.74
C PRO A 165 20.58 4.94 22.49
N LEU A 166 20.84 5.59 23.63
CA LEU A 166 19.85 6.12 24.58
C LEU A 166 19.53 7.61 24.39
N ARG A 167 20.13 8.26 23.39
CA ARG A 167 19.81 9.65 23.00
C ARG A 167 18.30 9.80 22.79
N GLY A 168 17.68 10.75 23.50
CA GLY A 168 16.24 10.99 23.49
C GLY A 168 15.38 9.92 24.16
N LEU A 169 15.97 8.85 24.73
CA LEU A 169 15.23 7.75 25.37
C LEU A 169 15.29 7.77 26.90
N ARG A 170 16.24 8.52 27.47
CA ARG A 170 16.54 8.57 28.91
C ARG A 170 16.80 10.01 29.34
N ALA A 171 16.27 10.38 30.50
CA ALA A 171 16.67 11.61 31.17
C ALA A 171 18.10 11.47 31.72
N MET A 172 18.88 12.55 31.67
CA MET A 172 20.27 12.55 32.12
C MET A 172 20.58 13.72 33.03
N VAL A 173 21.39 13.44 34.06
CA VAL A 173 21.95 14.39 35.00
C VAL A 173 23.45 14.12 35.09
N CYS A 174 24.26 15.16 35.02
CA CYS A 174 25.71 15.04 35.14
C CYS A 174 26.16 15.31 36.57
N VAL A 175 27.09 14.51 37.05
CA VAL A 175 27.71 14.66 38.37
C VAL A 175 29.22 14.66 38.18
N GLU A 176 29.82 15.85 38.30
CA GLU A 176 31.26 16.02 38.40
C GLU A 176 31.70 15.58 39.80
N THR A 177 32.37 14.44 39.86
CA THR A 177 32.82 13.83 41.10
C THR A 177 34.25 14.24 41.44
N ARG A 178 34.64 14.04 42.70
CA ARG A 178 36.00 14.32 43.22
C ARG A 178 36.43 15.78 43.10
N VAL A 179 35.47 16.71 43.11
CA VAL A 179 35.74 18.14 43.02
C VAL A 179 36.54 18.58 44.25
N ASN A 180 37.65 19.30 44.01
CA ASN A 180 38.55 19.80 45.05
C ASN A 180 38.93 21.28 44.84
N ARG A 181 38.42 21.91 43.78
CA ARG A 181 38.71 23.28 43.38
C ARG A 181 37.43 23.95 42.90
N GLU A 182 37.35 25.27 43.02
CA GLU A 182 36.18 26.03 42.59
C GLU A 182 36.05 26.18 41.06
N ASP A 183 37.08 25.82 40.29
CA ASP A 183 37.12 25.94 38.82
C ASP A 183 35.94 25.25 38.10
N THR A 184 35.13 26.02 37.37
CA THR A 184 33.93 25.55 36.66
C THR A 184 34.15 25.27 35.17
N THR A 185 35.37 25.40 34.63
CA THR A 185 35.65 25.24 33.19
C THR A 185 35.18 23.90 32.63
N ILE A 186 35.27 22.83 33.43
CA ILE A 186 34.83 21.48 33.05
C ILE A 186 33.33 21.42 32.82
N ARG A 187 32.52 22.11 33.65
CA ARG A 187 31.06 22.15 33.51
C ARG A 187 30.63 22.69 32.15
N GLU A 188 31.17 23.83 31.77
CA GLU A 188 30.84 24.48 30.50
C GLU A 188 31.26 23.62 29.31
N HIS A 189 32.49 23.09 29.36
CA HIS A 189 33.00 22.24 28.28
C HIS A 189 32.22 20.93 28.17
N TRP A 190 31.93 20.25 29.28
CA TRP A 190 31.23 18.97 29.27
C TRP A 190 29.79 19.12 28.76
N LEU A 191 29.05 20.13 29.24
CA LEU A 191 27.70 20.40 28.78
C LEU A 191 27.66 20.75 27.29
N ALA A 192 28.62 21.54 26.80
CA ALA A 192 28.72 21.86 25.38
C ALA A 192 28.93 20.60 24.52
N ARG A 193 29.85 19.71 24.92
CA ARG A 193 30.12 18.46 24.21
C ARG A 193 28.94 17.49 24.22
N LEU A 194 28.25 17.37 25.35
CA LEU A 194 27.05 16.53 25.43
C LEU A 194 25.93 17.08 24.55
N HIS A 195 25.80 18.40 24.47
CA HIS A 195 24.81 19.04 23.60
C HIS A 195 25.14 18.85 22.11
N GLU A 196 26.42 18.97 21.72
CA GLU A 196 26.92 18.66 20.36
C GLU A 196 26.57 17.22 19.95
N GLU A 197 26.68 16.27 20.88
CA GLU A 197 26.31 14.87 20.67
C GLU A 197 24.79 14.59 20.79
N GLY A 198 23.96 15.62 21.00
CA GLY A 198 22.50 15.49 21.04
C GLY A 198 21.92 14.96 22.35
N PHE A 199 22.68 15.01 23.45
CA PHE A 199 22.16 14.70 24.77
C PHE A 199 21.51 15.92 25.43
N GLN A 200 20.42 15.68 26.16
CA GLN A 200 19.77 16.69 26.98
C GLN A 200 20.06 16.44 28.46
N VAL A 201 20.85 17.33 29.06
CA VAL A 201 21.21 17.27 30.47
C VAL A 201 20.27 18.16 31.27
N GLY A 202 19.50 17.58 32.20
CA GLY A 202 18.53 18.32 33.01
C GLY A 202 19.15 19.12 34.15
N ARG A 203 20.22 18.57 34.76
CA ARG A 203 20.96 19.16 35.88
C ARG A 203 22.43 18.77 35.81
N TYR A 204 23.28 19.60 36.39
CA TYR A 204 24.71 19.37 36.55
C TYR A 204 25.09 19.70 38.00
N PHE A 205 25.76 18.77 38.67
CA PHE A 205 26.21 18.92 40.05
C PHE A 205 27.72 18.69 40.19
N ARG A 206 28.38 19.53 40.98
CA ARG A 206 29.80 19.45 41.34
C ARG A 206 29.91 18.98 42.78
N VAL A 207 30.45 17.79 43.01
CA VAL A 207 30.38 17.17 44.34
C VAL A 207 31.73 16.59 44.79
N ASN A 208 31.97 16.70 46.10
CA ASN A 208 32.97 15.90 46.78
C ASN A 208 32.30 14.85 47.67
N ALA A 209 31.88 13.75 47.05
CA ALA A 209 31.18 12.67 47.74
C ALA A 209 31.97 12.07 48.91
N LEU A 210 33.30 12.04 48.84
CA LEU A 210 34.14 11.52 49.91
C LEU A 210 34.01 12.37 51.19
N ARG A 211 34.08 13.70 51.05
CA ARG A 211 33.90 14.62 52.20
C ARG A 211 32.49 14.54 52.78
N ALA A 212 31.48 14.42 51.94
CA ALA A 212 30.10 14.25 52.39
C ALA A 212 29.91 12.92 53.15
N LEU A 213 30.50 11.83 52.68
CA LEU A 213 30.49 10.53 53.36
C LEU A 213 31.22 10.61 54.71
N ASP A 214 32.43 11.17 54.75
CA ASP A 214 33.21 11.35 55.98
C ASP A 214 32.40 12.14 57.03
N ARG A 215 31.75 13.25 56.63
CA ARG A 215 30.89 14.03 57.53
C ARG A 215 29.75 13.20 58.09
N LYS A 216 29.03 12.46 57.23
CA LYS A 216 27.89 11.64 57.64
C LYS A 216 28.29 10.51 58.58
N LEU A 217 29.40 9.82 58.31
CA LEU A 217 29.92 8.75 59.17
C LEU A 217 30.45 9.26 60.51
N THR A 218 31.04 10.46 60.53
CA THR A 218 31.54 11.11 61.77
C THR A 218 30.46 11.88 62.53
N LEU A 219 29.23 11.94 62.00
CA LEU A 219 28.11 12.73 62.53
C LEU A 219 28.48 14.22 62.74
N SER A 220 29.40 14.74 61.93
CA SER A 220 29.83 16.14 61.99
C SER A 220 28.78 17.08 61.37
N THR A 221 28.65 18.27 61.94
CA THR A 221 27.74 19.32 61.42
C THR A 221 28.42 20.25 60.41
N ALA A 222 29.76 20.25 60.33
CA ALA A 222 30.51 21.14 59.46
C ALA A 222 30.53 20.62 58.02
N ARG A 223 29.91 21.37 57.09
CA ARG A 223 29.89 21.07 55.65
C ARG A 223 31.03 21.80 54.96
N GLU A 224 32.22 21.21 55.00
CA GLU A 224 33.42 21.78 54.38
C GLU A 224 33.78 21.04 53.10
N ASN A 225 33.97 21.80 52.01
CA ASN A 225 34.42 21.28 50.71
C ASN A 225 33.54 20.18 50.11
N GLU A 226 32.24 20.13 50.44
CA GLU A 226 31.26 19.21 49.85
C GLU A 226 30.71 19.71 48.49
N PHE A 227 30.91 21.00 48.19
CA PHE A 227 30.38 21.68 47.00
C PHE A 227 28.84 21.56 46.91
N GLU A 228 28.30 21.22 45.74
CA GLU A 228 26.86 21.12 45.46
C GLU A 228 26.25 19.78 45.93
N PHE A 229 26.92 19.04 46.83
CA PHE A 229 26.41 17.72 47.30
C PHE A 229 25.05 17.84 47.99
N ASN A 230 24.83 18.87 48.80
CA ASN A 230 23.53 19.12 49.41
C ASN A 230 22.45 19.41 48.36
N ASP A 231 22.80 20.09 47.26
CA ASP A 231 21.85 20.39 46.19
C ASP A 231 21.49 19.13 45.41
N LEU A 232 22.44 18.20 45.22
CA LEU A 232 22.16 16.86 44.69
C LEU A 232 21.22 16.07 45.61
N GLU A 233 21.43 16.12 46.93
CA GLU A 233 20.51 15.48 47.89
C GLU A 233 19.11 16.10 47.82
N LEU A 234 19.00 17.43 47.82
CA LEU A 234 17.72 18.13 47.69
C LEU A 234 17.03 17.78 46.37
N PHE A 235 17.79 17.67 45.27
CA PHE A 235 17.25 17.26 43.98
C PHE A 235 16.64 15.84 44.04
N LEU A 236 17.36 14.88 44.61
CA LEU A 236 16.89 13.50 44.73
C LEU A 236 15.73 13.34 45.72
N HIS A 237 15.71 14.09 46.82
CA HIS A 237 14.68 13.98 47.85
C HIS A 237 13.42 14.81 47.57
N HIS A 238 13.56 15.98 46.95
CA HIS A 238 12.49 16.97 46.87
C HIS A 238 12.13 17.41 45.45
N GLU A 239 13.10 17.55 44.52
CA GLU A 239 12.77 17.94 43.13
C GLU A 239 12.23 16.77 42.30
N LEU A 240 12.65 15.54 42.59
CA LEU A 240 12.11 14.31 41.98
C LEU A 240 10.82 13.85 42.67
N ASP A 241 9.84 14.75 42.72
CA ASP A 241 8.50 14.47 43.22
C ASP A 241 7.71 13.52 42.31
N ARG A 242 6.50 13.12 42.75
CA ARG A 242 5.66 12.18 42.01
C ARG A 242 5.36 12.68 40.58
N GLU A 243 5.11 13.98 40.41
CA GLU A 243 4.82 14.53 39.09
C GLU A 243 6.04 14.54 38.19
N ARG A 244 7.23 14.87 38.73
CA ARG A 244 8.48 14.89 37.97
C ARG A 244 8.89 13.48 37.56
N VAL A 245 8.76 12.50 38.46
CA VAL A 245 8.99 11.08 38.15
C VAL A 245 8.06 10.62 37.02
N ALA A 246 6.75 10.89 37.14
CA ALA A 246 5.79 10.55 36.09
C ALA A 246 6.13 11.22 34.76
N ARG A 247 6.50 12.52 34.77
CA ARG A 247 6.94 13.24 33.56
C ARG A 247 8.19 12.63 32.92
N ILE A 248 9.19 12.23 33.71
CA ILE A 248 10.41 11.59 33.20
C ILE A 248 10.06 10.25 32.53
N LYS A 249 9.29 9.40 33.21
CA LYS A 249 8.89 8.09 32.67
C LYS A 249 8.03 8.23 31.40
N SER A 250 7.05 9.14 31.40
CA SER A 250 6.24 9.44 30.22
C SER A 250 7.07 9.99 29.06
N SER A 251 8.03 10.88 29.34
CA SER A 251 8.95 11.41 28.32
C SER A 251 9.83 10.30 27.73
N ASN A 252 10.32 9.37 28.55
CA ASN A 252 11.10 8.23 28.08
C ASN A 252 10.27 7.30 27.19
N ALA A 253 9.00 7.06 27.53
CA ALA A 253 8.08 6.28 26.70
C ALA A 253 7.78 7.00 25.37
N ALA A 254 7.50 8.29 25.41
CA ALA A 254 7.29 9.12 24.22
C ALA A 254 8.53 9.14 23.29
N GLY A 255 9.73 9.25 23.86
CA GLY A 255 10.98 9.21 23.08
C GLY A 255 11.19 7.86 22.38
N LEU A 256 10.85 6.74 23.03
CA LEU A 256 10.90 5.41 22.42
C LEU A 256 9.87 5.28 21.29
N LEU A 257 8.66 5.79 21.52
CA LEU A 257 7.59 5.81 20.53
C LEU A 257 8.00 6.62 19.28
N ALA A 258 8.48 7.85 19.47
CA ALA A 258 8.95 8.72 18.40
C ALA A 258 10.07 8.08 17.59
N LYS A 259 11.07 7.49 18.25
CA LYS A 259 12.17 6.79 17.58
C LYS A 259 11.70 5.55 16.80
N THR A 260 10.69 4.85 17.31
CA THR A 260 10.10 3.68 16.64
C THR A 260 9.35 4.09 15.38
N VAL A 261 8.52 5.14 15.47
CA VAL A 261 7.75 5.67 14.34
C VAL A 261 8.67 6.28 13.28
N GLU A 262 9.70 7.04 13.67
CA GLU A 262 10.65 7.62 12.71
C GLU A 262 11.39 6.51 11.95
N ARG A 263 11.83 5.44 12.64
CA ARG A 263 12.45 4.28 11.96
C ARG A 263 11.53 3.62 10.95
N LEU A 264 10.25 3.42 11.30
CA LEU A 264 9.28 2.87 10.35
C LEU A 264 9.07 3.80 9.15
N HIS A 265 9.03 5.11 9.40
CA HIS A 265 8.89 6.11 8.35
C HIS A 265 10.11 6.11 7.42
N GLU A 266 11.33 6.06 7.94
CA GLU A 266 12.56 5.96 7.17
C GLU A 266 12.57 4.69 6.31
N CYS A 267 12.29 3.52 6.91
CA CYS A 267 12.24 2.24 6.20
C CYS A 267 11.25 2.24 5.02
N VAL A 268 10.05 2.80 5.23
CA VAL A 268 9.04 2.92 4.17
C VAL A 268 9.43 4.00 3.14
N GLY A 269 10.07 5.08 3.59
CA GLY A 269 10.54 6.19 2.77
C GLY A 269 11.64 5.80 1.79
N GLU A 270 12.60 4.97 2.22
CA GLU A 270 13.70 4.46 1.40
C GLU A 270 13.21 3.71 0.15
N GLU A 271 12.07 3.01 0.25
CA GLU A 271 11.48 2.24 -0.85
C GLU A 271 10.54 3.07 -1.75
N SER A 272 10.25 4.34 -1.40
CA SER A 272 9.34 5.21 -2.16
C SER A 272 9.69 5.33 -3.65
N PRO A 273 10.97 5.46 -4.07
CA PRO A 273 11.33 5.50 -5.50
C PRO A 273 10.97 4.20 -6.23
N ARG A 274 11.26 3.05 -5.62
CA ARG A 274 10.99 1.73 -6.22
C ARG A 274 9.49 1.46 -6.34
N LEU A 275 8.70 1.86 -5.34
CA LEU A 275 7.24 1.76 -5.39
C LEU A 275 6.65 2.66 -6.48
N LYS A 276 7.21 3.85 -6.70
CA LYS A 276 6.82 4.74 -7.79
C LYS A 276 7.15 4.13 -9.16
N ASP A 277 8.37 3.62 -9.35
CA ASP A 277 8.78 2.95 -10.58
C ASP A 277 7.94 1.71 -10.88
N LEU A 278 7.51 1.00 -9.82
CA LEU A 278 6.60 -0.14 -9.92
C LEU A 278 5.20 0.28 -10.38
N LYS A 279 4.66 1.36 -9.80
CA LYS A 279 3.38 1.94 -10.22
C LYS A 279 3.41 2.35 -11.69
N GLU A 280 4.46 3.06 -12.10
CA GLU A 280 4.64 3.47 -13.49
C GLU A 280 4.72 2.26 -14.43
N ALA A 281 5.39 1.18 -14.03
CA ALA A 281 5.45 -0.07 -14.79
C ALA A 281 4.07 -0.71 -15.00
N LEU A 282 3.25 -0.73 -13.95
CA LEU A 282 1.90 -1.28 -14.00
C LEU A 282 1.02 -0.47 -14.94
N ASP A 283 1.09 0.85 -14.84
CA ASP A 283 0.32 1.77 -15.69
C ASP A 283 0.79 1.74 -17.15
N GLU A 284 2.09 1.56 -17.39
CA GLU A 284 2.64 1.33 -18.74
C GLU A 284 2.20 -0.02 -19.30
N GLY A 285 2.26 -1.09 -18.50
CA GLY A 285 1.82 -2.43 -18.90
C GLY A 285 0.34 -2.47 -19.24
N ASP A 286 -0.52 -1.86 -18.43
CA ASP A 286 -1.97 -1.78 -18.66
C ASP A 286 -2.29 -0.99 -19.95
N ARG A 287 -1.57 0.13 -20.18
CA ARG A 287 -1.67 0.90 -21.43
C ARG A 287 -1.21 0.11 -22.65
N ALA A 288 -0.08 -0.59 -22.54
CA ALA A 288 0.45 -1.41 -23.63
C ALA A 288 -0.53 -2.52 -24.01
N LEU A 289 -1.08 -3.23 -23.02
CA LEU A 289 -2.03 -4.30 -23.25
C LEU A 289 -3.37 -3.79 -23.81
N THR A 290 -3.83 -2.63 -23.35
CA THR A 290 -5.00 -1.94 -23.91
C THR A 290 -4.80 -1.63 -25.39
N GLN A 291 -3.62 -1.11 -25.76
CA GLN A 291 -3.29 -0.81 -27.16
C GLN A 291 -3.17 -2.10 -28.00
N ALA A 292 -2.51 -3.13 -27.49
CA ALA A 292 -2.38 -4.43 -28.15
C ALA A 292 -3.76 -5.07 -28.40
N THR A 293 -4.61 -5.07 -27.38
CA THR A 293 -5.99 -5.56 -27.47
C THR A 293 -6.78 -4.78 -28.53
N LEU A 294 -6.70 -3.45 -28.52
CA LEU A 294 -7.37 -2.63 -29.52
C LEU A 294 -6.84 -2.90 -30.93
N ARG A 295 -5.51 -3.04 -31.11
CA ARG A 295 -4.89 -3.40 -32.39
C ARG A 295 -5.38 -4.76 -32.87
N HIS A 296 -5.42 -5.76 -31.99
CA HIS A 296 -5.91 -7.09 -32.32
C HIS A 296 -7.36 -7.04 -32.84
N PHE A 297 -8.27 -6.37 -32.11
CA PHE A 297 -9.67 -6.28 -32.53
C PHE A 297 -9.88 -5.42 -33.79
N THR A 298 -9.12 -4.32 -33.93
CA THR A 298 -9.24 -3.41 -35.08
C THR A 298 -8.59 -3.95 -36.36
N ALA A 299 -7.56 -4.80 -36.25
CA ALA A 299 -6.91 -5.47 -37.37
C ALA A 299 -7.51 -6.85 -37.68
N GLY A 300 -8.14 -7.50 -36.71
CA GLY A 300 -8.79 -8.81 -36.87
C GLY A 300 -10.31 -8.71 -37.07
N PRO A 301 -11.13 -9.35 -36.21
CA PRO A 301 -12.54 -9.65 -36.49
C PRO A 301 -13.46 -8.43 -36.65
N LEU A 302 -13.08 -7.25 -36.17
CA LEU A 302 -13.89 -6.03 -36.34
C LEU A 302 -13.45 -5.17 -37.53
N SER A 303 -12.37 -5.56 -38.21
CA SER A 303 -11.83 -4.86 -39.38
C SER A 303 -12.68 -5.07 -40.63
N GLU A 304 -13.37 -6.21 -40.71
CA GLU A 304 -14.04 -6.64 -41.92
C GLU A 304 -15.43 -5.98 -42.03
N ALA A 305 -15.60 -5.16 -43.07
CA ALA A 305 -16.84 -4.40 -43.24
C ALA A 305 -18.08 -5.29 -43.45
N HIS A 306 -17.89 -6.47 -44.05
CA HIS A 306 -18.99 -7.36 -44.40
C HIS A 306 -19.69 -7.95 -43.16
N LEU A 307 -18.97 -8.17 -42.06
CA LEU A 307 -19.53 -8.68 -40.79
C LEU A 307 -20.54 -7.69 -40.17
N TRP A 308 -20.24 -6.40 -40.21
CA TRP A 308 -21.15 -5.34 -39.74
C TRP A 308 -22.40 -5.23 -40.62
N VAL A 309 -22.24 -5.42 -41.94
CA VAL A 309 -23.34 -5.44 -42.91
C VAL A 309 -24.23 -6.66 -42.67
N GLN A 310 -23.64 -7.83 -42.45
CA GLN A 310 -24.36 -9.07 -42.16
C GLN A 310 -25.14 -9.00 -40.84
N ALA A 311 -24.52 -8.46 -39.78
CA ALA A 311 -25.18 -8.27 -38.49
C ALA A 311 -26.41 -7.35 -38.59
N LEU A 312 -26.28 -6.19 -39.26
CA LEU A 312 -27.42 -5.29 -39.49
C LEU A 312 -28.44 -5.91 -40.45
N GLY A 313 -27.98 -6.56 -41.52
CA GLY A 313 -28.82 -7.23 -42.51
C GLY A 313 -29.71 -8.31 -41.89
N ARG A 314 -29.18 -9.09 -40.94
CA ARG A 314 -29.95 -10.06 -40.16
C ARG A 314 -31.06 -9.39 -39.33
N GLU A 315 -30.74 -8.31 -38.62
CA GLU A 315 -31.74 -7.57 -37.83
C GLU A 315 -32.82 -6.91 -38.71
N VAL A 316 -32.47 -6.47 -39.92
CA VAL A 316 -33.39 -5.95 -40.93
C VAL A 316 -34.27 -7.08 -41.50
N GLY A 317 -33.69 -8.22 -41.89
CA GLY A 317 -34.43 -9.35 -42.46
C GLY A 317 -35.49 -9.94 -41.51
N ILE A 318 -35.23 -9.90 -40.20
CA ILE A 318 -36.19 -10.30 -39.15
C ILE A 318 -37.38 -9.32 -39.05
N ARG A 319 -37.18 -8.03 -39.33
CA ARG A 319 -38.18 -6.96 -39.09
C ARG A 319 -38.84 -6.41 -40.34
N ALA A 320 -38.27 -6.66 -41.52
CA ALA A 320 -38.79 -6.16 -42.77
C ALA A 320 -40.17 -6.75 -43.07
N LYS A 321 -41.12 -5.86 -43.36
CA LYS A 321 -42.51 -6.16 -43.74
C LYS A 321 -42.72 -5.81 -45.22
N GLY A 322 -43.84 -6.26 -45.79
CA GLY A 322 -44.20 -5.95 -47.19
C GLY A 322 -43.55 -6.86 -48.23
N GLY A 323 -43.77 -6.53 -49.51
CA GLY A 323 -43.29 -7.31 -50.65
C GLY A 323 -41.76 -7.26 -50.76
N ILE A 324 -41.21 -6.05 -50.64
CA ILE A 324 -39.76 -5.83 -50.71
C ILE A 324 -39.04 -6.40 -49.50
N GLY A 325 -39.65 -6.35 -48.31
CA GLY A 325 -39.09 -6.99 -47.12
C GLY A 325 -38.99 -8.52 -47.24
N THR A 326 -39.94 -9.15 -47.93
CA THR A 326 -39.90 -10.59 -48.20
C THR A 326 -38.82 -10.93 -49.23
N LEU A 327 -38.71 -10.14 -50.31
CA LEU A 327 -37.62 -10.26 -51.30
C LEU A 327 -36.24 -10.09 -50.64
N TYR A 328 -36.08 -9.08 -49.79
CA TYR A 328 -34.82 -8.84 -49.06
C TYR A 328 -34.45 -10.05 -48.19
N ARG A 329 -35.43 -10.65 -47.49
CA ARG A 329 -35.22 -11.85 -46.67
C ARG A 329 -34.74 -13.05 -47.49
N ILE A 330 -35.34 -13.27 -48.67
CA ILE A 330 -34.91 -14.33 -49.59
C ILE A 330 -33.46 -14.08 -50.05
N ILE A 331 -33.13 -12.84 -50.40
CA ILE A 331 -31.79 -12.46 -50.83
C ILE A 331 -30.76 -12.65 -49.71
N GLU A 332 -31.09 -12.30 -48.46
CA GLU A 332 -30.22 -12.55 -47.31
C GLU A 332 -30.02 -14.06 -47.07
N VAL A 333 -31.06 -14.88 -47.23
CA VAL A 333 -30.94 -16.34 -47.15
C VAL A 333 -29.99 -16.85 -48.23
N VAL A 334 -30.15 -16.42 -49.48
CA VAL A 334 -29.27 -16.78 -50.61
C VAL A 334 -27.84 -16.27 -50.42
N ARG A 335 -27.64 -15.06 -49.90
CA ARG A 335 -26.31 -14.53 -49.56
C ARG A 335 -25.62 -15.33 -48.46
N SER A 336 -26.39 -15.93 -47.55
CA SER A 336 -25.85 -16.76 -46.46
C SER A 336 -25.57 -18.22 -46.85
N LEU A 337 -26.05 -18.68 -48.02
CA LEU A 337 -25.89 -20.08 -48.48
C LEU A 337 -24.42 -20.52 -48.67
N PRO A 338 -23.53 -19.74 -49.32
CA PRO A 338 -22.12 -20.12 -49.52
C PRO A 338 -21.40 -20.47 -48.22
N TYR A 339 -21.80 -19.85 -47.12
CA TYR A 339 -21.21 -20.05 -45.79
C TYR A 339 -21.82 -21.24 -45.03
N ARG A 340 -23.02 -21.71 -45.42
CA ARG A 340 -23.73 -22.84 -44.80
C ARG A 340 -23.52 -24.17 -45.52
N ILE A 341 -23.22 -24.12 -46.83
CA ILE A 341 -23.01 -25.29 -47.68
C ILE A 341 -21.86 -26.19 -47.18
N PRO A 342 -20.67 -25.68 -46.80
CA PRO A 342 -19.57 -26.55 -46.33
C PRO A 342 -19.93 -27.38 -45.08
N ALA A 343 -20.74 -26.82 -44.18
CA ALA A 343 -21.19 -27.49 -42.97
C ALA A 343 -22.20 -28.63 -43.24
N LEU A 344 -23.00 -28.52 -44.30
CA LEU A 344 -23.96 -29.55 -44.73
C LEU A 344 -23.28 -30.72 -45.45
N PHE A 345 -22.13 -30.50 -46.09
CA PHE A 345 -21.39 -31.52 -46.85
C PHE A 345 -20.20 -32.12 -46.09
N GLY A 346 -20.04 -31.81 -44.79
CA GLY A 346 -18.93 -32.36 -43.98
C GLY A 346 -17.54 -31.91 -44.44
N ILE A 347 -17.45 -30.87 -45.28
CA ILE A 347 -16.18 -30.32 -45.77
C ILE A 347 -15.69 -29.36 -44.70
N SER A 348 -14.76 -29.83 -43.85
CA SER A 348 -14.16 -29.03 -42.78
C SER A 348 -13.15 -28.02 -43.33
N ASN A 349 -13.59 -27.03 -44.12
CA ASN A 349 -12.88 -25.76 -44.11
C ASN A 349 -13.18 -25.13 -42.75
N ARG A 350 -12.20 -25.16 -41.84
CA ARG A 350 -12.26 -24.35 -40.62
C ARG A 350 -12.51 -22.91 -41.09
N PRO A 351 -13.64 -22.29 -40.73
CA PRO A 351 -13.77 -20.86 -40.94
C PRO A 351 -12.57 -20.19 -40.26
N GLU A 352 -12.01 -19.15 -40.87
CA GLU A 352 -10.92 -18.39 -40.23
C GLU A 352 -11.38 -18.01 -38.82
N ALA A 353 -10.52 -18.23 -37.82
CA ALA A 353 -10.89 -18.05 -36.41
C ALA A 353 -11.50 -16.66 -36.11
N GLY A 354 -11.21 -15.65 -36.94
CA GLY A 354 -11.81 -14.33 -36.91
C GLY A 354 -13.31 -14.28 -37.24
N GLU A 355 -13.79 -15.05 -38.23
CA GLU A 355 -15.20 -15.05 -38.64
C GLU A 355 -16.10 -15.71 -37.57
N ILE A 356 -15.63 -16.80 -36.95
CA ILE A 356 -16.35 -17.48 -35.85
C ILE A 356 -16.46 -16.56 -34.63
N ALA A 357 -15.37 -15.87 -34.28
CA ALA A 357 -15.35 -14.93 -33.16
C ALA A 357 -16.30 -13.74 -33.40
N ALA A 358 -16.32 -13.18 -34.61
CA ALA A 358 -17.21 -12.08 -34.96
C ALA A 358 -18.70 -12.47 -34.93
N VAL A 359 -19.04 -13.65 -35.46
CA VAL A 359 -20.42 -14.18 -35.38
C VAL A 359 -20.82 -14.43 -33.93
N ALA A 360 -19.89 -14.83 -33.05
CA ALA A 360 -20.13 -14.92 -31.61
C ALA A 360 -20.31 -13.54 -30.93
N PHE A 361 -19.59 -12.50 -31.37
CA PHE A 361 -19.73 -11.15 -30.82
C PHE A 361 -21.08 -10.50 -31.15
N PHE A 362 -21.64 -10.74 -32.35
CA PHE A 362 -22.91 -10.16 -32.80
C PHE A 362 -24.12 -11.11 -32.68
N GLY A 363 -23.88 -12.40 -32.40
CA GLY A 363 -24.90 -13.45 -32.29
C GLY A 363 -25.69 -13.41 -30.99
N GLY A 364 -27.01 -13.58 -31.10
CA GLY A 364 -27.95 -13.41 -29.98
C GLY A 364 -28.36 -14.67 -29.21
N GLN A 365 -27.97 -15.89 -29.61
CA GLN A 365 -28.32 -17.13 -28.88
C GLN A 365 -27.34 -18.27 -29.17
N GLY A 366 -26.94 -18.99 -28.11
CA GLY A 366 -26.78 -20.44 -28.16
C GLY A 366 -25.44 -21.03 -28.62
N GLN A 367 -24.32 -20.60 -28.07
CA GLN A 367 -23.17 -21.50 -27.92
C GLN A 367 -22.64 -21.42 -26.49
N GLU A 368 -23.40 -21.98 -25.56
CA GLU A 368 -22.88 -22.43 -24.27
C GLU A 368 -21.84 -23.52 -24.56
N GLY A 369 -20.55 -23.19 -24.44
CA GLY A 369 -19.47 -24.19 -24.50
C GLY A 369 -18.19 -23.76 -25.23
N GLY A 370 -18.21 -22.70 -26.03
CA GLY A 370 -17.00 -22.19 -26.66
C GLY A 370 -16.34 -21.15 -25.76
N LYS A 371 -15.29 -21.53 -25.00
CA LYS A 371 -14.35 -20.55 -24.44
C LYS A 371 -14.02 -19.55 -25.55
N THR A 372 -14.30 -18.26 -25.36
CA THR A 372 -13.77 -17.23 -26.25
C THR A 372 -12.27 -17.23 -26.00
N VAL A 373 -11.56 -18.11 -26.71
CA VAL A 373 -10.12 -18.28 -26.54
C VAL A 373 -9.50 -16.92 -26.84
N LEU A 374 -8.93 -16.31 -25.82
CA LEU A 374 -8.13 -15.11 -25.96
C LEU A 374 -7.12 -15.41 -27.07
N PRO A 375 -7.00 -14.57 -28.11
CA PRO A 375 -6.09 -14.85 -29.22
C PRO A 375 -4.70 -15.15 -28.68
N ASP A 376 -4.08 -16.25 -29.11
CA ASP A 376 -2.81 -16.74 -28.54
C ASP A 376 -1.72 -15.65 -28.48
N GLY A 377 -1.75 -14.68 -29.41
CA GLY A 377 -0.84 -13.53 -29.38
C GLY A 377 -1.03 -12.61 -28.16
N LEU A 378 -2.28 -12.33 -27.75
CA LEU A 378 -2.56 -11.46 -26.61
C LEU A 378 -2.25 -12.14 -25.27
N SER A 379 -2.42 -13.47 -25.18
CA SER A 379 -2.05 -14.22 -23.98
C SER A 379 -0.54 -14.27 -23.80
N ILE A 380 0.22 -14.45 -24.89
CA ILE A 380 1.70 -14.37 -24.90
C ILE A 380 2.17 -12.97 -24.49
N GLU A 381 1.60 -11.91 -25.06
CA GLU A 381 1.97 -10.53 -24.74
C GLU A 381 1.66 -10.17 -23.29
N TYR A 382 0.50 -10.60 -22.78
CA TYR A 382 0.15 -10.46 -21.38
C TYR A 382 1.13 -11.19 -20.47
N ALA A 383 1.48 -12.46 -20.79
CA ALA A 383 2.44 -13.24 -20.02
C ALA A 383 3.83 -12.57 -19.98
N ALA A 384 4.30 -12.01 -21.10
CA ALA A 384 5.58 -11.31 -21.17
C ALA A 384 5.58 -10.01 -20.33
N LEU A 385 4.52 -9.20 -20.40
CA LEU A 385 4.37 -7.99 -19.59
C LEU A 385 4.26 -8.34 -18.10
N ARG A 386 3.49 -9.38 -17.76
CA ARG A 386 3.35 -9.87 -16.39
C ARG A 386 4.69 -10.30 -15.81
N SER A 387 5.51 -11.01 -16.58
CA SER A 387 6.85 -11.41 -16.12
C SER A 387 7.72 -10.19 -15.80
N LYS A 388 7.66 -9.13 -16.60
CA LYS A 388 8.39 -7.88 -16.34
C LYS A 388 7.89 -7.16 -15.10
N VAL A 389 6.57 -7.05 -14.94
CA VAL A 389 5.95 -6.46 -13.74
C VAL A 389 6.35 -7.25 -12.49
N ARG A 390 6.27 -8.58 -12.55
CA ARG A 390 6.63 -9.46 -11.42
C ARG A 390 8.10 -9.33 -11.03
N LEU A 391 9.01 -9.18 -11.99
CA LEU A 391 10.42 -8.88 -11.71
C LEU A 391 10.56 -7.57 -10.91
N ARG A 392 9.83 -6.52 -11.30
CA ARG A 392 9.84 -5.23 -10.58
C ARG A 392 9.25 -5.35 -9.16
N PHE A 393 8.19 -6.16 -8.97
CA PHE A 393 7.69 -6.47 -7.62
C PHE A 393 8.77 -7.12 -6.75
N ILE A 394 9.49 -8.11 -7.29
CA ILE A 394 10.58 -8.78 -6.55
C ILE A 394 11.71 -7.77 -6.23
N GLN A 395 12.06 -6.90 -7.18
CA GLN A 395 13.05 -5.83 -6.96
C GLN A 395 12.61 -4.80 -5.91
N ALA A 396 11.31 -4.55 -5.78
CA ALA A 396 10.71 -3.72 -4.72
C ALA A 396 10.50 -4.48 -3.40
N GLY A 397 11.03 -5.70 -3.28
CA GLY A 397 11.02 -6.49 -2.05
C GLY A 397 9.72 -7.28 -1.80
N PHE A 398 8.89 -7.52 -2.82
CA PHE A 398 7.68 -8.33 -2.66
C PHE A 398 7.94 -9.83 -2.85
N GLU A 399 7.32 -10.63 -1.99
CA GLU A 399 7.05 -12.05 -2.20
C GLU A 399 5.83 -12.22 -3.07
N MET A 400 6.04 -12.73 -4.27
CA MET A 400 4.96 -13.00 -5.19
C MET A 400 4.57 -14.47 -5.08
N PRO A 401 3.39 -14.81 -4.51
CA PRO A 401 2.92 -16.19 -4.45
C PRO A 401 2.81 -16.81 -5.84
N GLU A 402 2.68 -18.15 -5.90
CA GLU A 402 2.43 -18.83 -7.16
C GLU A 402 1.21 -18.22 -7.88
N ALA A 403 1.36 -18.08 -9.19
CA ALA A 403 0.56 -17.17 -9.98
C ALA A 403 -0.94 -17.47 -9.88
N PRO A 404 -1.80 -16.50 -9.51
CA PRO A 404 -3.21 -16.59 -9.90
C PRO A 404 -3.28 -16.69 -11.43
N ASP A 405 -4.20 -17.52 -11.90
CA ASP A 405 -4.27 -18.04 -13.26
C ASP A 405 -4.36 -16.89 -14.29
N ALA A 406 -3.86 -17.08 -15.51
CA ALA A 406 -3.97 -16.09 -16.60
C ALA A 406 -5.44 -15.79 -17.00
N GLN A 407 -6.37 -16.48 -16.36
CA GLN A 407 -7.82 -16.35 -16.47
C GLN A 407 -8.33 -14.95 -16.08
N ASP A 408 -7.72 -14.26 -15.11
CA ASP A 408 -8.22 -12.95 -14.64
C ASP A 408 -8.31 -11.89 -15.75
N PHE A 409 -7.26 -11.78 -16.58
CA PHE A 409 -7.25 -10.86 -17.72
C PHE A 409 -8.24 -11.30 -18.78
N GLN A 410 -8.33 -12.61 -19.04
CA GLN A 410 -9.24 -13.16 -20.03
C GLN A 410 -10.71 -12.90 -19.67
N GLU A 411 -11.11 -13.18 -18.44
CA GLU A 411 -12.46 -12.98 -17.95
C GLU A 411 -12.86 -11.50 -17.98
N GLU A 412 -11.97 -10.59 -17.56
CA GLU A 412 -12.26 -9.16 -17.59
C GLU A 412 -12.34 -8.63 -19.02
N LEU A 413 -11.45 -9.09 -19.91
CA LEU A 413 -11.51 -8.71 -21.32
C LEU A 413 -12.82 -9.17 -21.96
N GLU A 414 -13.18 -10.45 -21.78
CA GLU A 414 -14.43 -11.00 -22.29
C GLU A 414 -15.64 -10.22 -21.76
N LYS A 415 -15.66 -9.93 -20.46
CA LYS A 415 -16.72 -9.15 -19.81
C LYS A 415 -16.87 -7.77 -20.45
N ARG A 416 -15.77 -7.04 -20.65
CA ARG A 416 -15.79 -5.68 -21.24
C ARG A 416 -16.22 -5.70 -22.69
N VAL A 417 -15.71 -6.65 -23.49
CA VAL A 417 -16.09 -6.79 -24.90
C VAL A 417 -17.57 -7.17 -25.02
N ARG A 418 -18.02 -8.15 -24.24
CA ARG A 418 -19.43 -8.58 -24.20
C ARG A 418 -20.36 -7.43 -23.81
N ALA A 419 -20.01 -6.65 -22.79
CA ALA A 419 -20.81 -5.50 -22.35
C ALA A 419 -21.01 -4.47 -23.47
N VAL A 420 -20.02 -4.25 -24.35
CA VAL A 420 -20.14 -3.32 -25.49
C VAL A 420 -20.97 -3.92 -26.63
N PHE A 421 -20.67 -5.15 -27.03
CA PHE A 421 -21.26 -5.75 -28.22
C PHE A 421 -22.68 -6.27 -28.01
N GLN A 422 -22.96 -6.87 -26.84
CA GLN A 422 -24.30 -7.35 -26.50
C GLN A 422 -25.22 -6.26 -25.93
N GLY A 423 -24.67 -5.13 -25.49
CA GLY A 423 -25.42 -3.95 -25.03
C GLY A 423 -25.58 -2.88 -26.12
N PRO A 424 -24.86 -1.75 -26.02
CA PRO A 424 -25.14 -0.54 -26.81
C PRO A 424 -24.95 -0.71 -28.32
N VAL A 425 -24.05 -1.59 -28.76
CA VAL A 425 -23.87 -1.87 -30.19
C VAL A 425 -25.07 -2.64 -30.75
N ARG A 426 -25.51 -3.71 -30.07
CA ARG A 426 -26.71 -4.47 -30.45
C ARG A 426 -27.95 -3.59 -30.42
N GLU A 427 -28.17 -2.82 -29.36
CA GLU A 427 -29.27 -1.86 -29.29
C GLU A 427 -29.25 -0.89 -30.48
N GLY A 428 -28.06 -0.38 -30.83
CA GLY A 428 -27.87 0.48 -31.99
C GLY A 428 -28.20 -0.19 -33.32
N PHE A 429 -27.84 -1.46 -33.51
CA PHE A 429 -28.26 -2.25 -34.67
C PHE A 429 -29.79 -2.39 -34.71
N THR A 430 -30.43 -2.75 -33.59
CA THR A 430 -31.89 -2.91 -33.54
C THR A 430 -32.63 -1.61 -33.81
N ALA A 431 -32.11 -0.47 -33.33
CA ALA A 431 -32.71 0.85 -33.55
C ALA A 431 -32.64 1.25 -35.02
N ARG A 432 -31.50 1.03 -35.68
CA ARG A 432 -31.31 1.31 -37.11
C ARG A 432 -32.10 0.37 -38.00
N ALA A 433 -32.17 -0.91 -37.64
CA ALA A 433 -33.02 -1.87 -38.33
C ALA A 433 -34.52 -1.48 -38.21
N ARG A 434 -34.96 -1.07 -37.02
CA ARG A 434 -36.33 -0.53 -36.81
C ARG A 434 -36.61 0.71 -37.65
N TRP A 435 -35.65 1.62 -37.74
CA TRP A 435 -35.78 2.81 -38.58
C TRP A 435 -35.90 2.47 -40.07
N LEU A 436 -35.05 1.55 -40.58
CA LEU A 436 -35.12 1.07 -41.97
C LEU A 436 -36.42 0.31 -42.27
N CYS A 437 -36.99 -0.39 -41.28
CA CYS A 437 -38.22 -1.16 -41.42
C CYS A 437 -39.46 -0.39 -40.93
N ALA A 438 -39.34 0.92 -40.72
CA ALA A 438 -40.46 1.73 -40.24
C ALA A 438 -41.57 1.80 -41.31
N TRP A 439 -42.82 1.95 -40.87
CA TRP A 439 -43.97 1.96 -41.78
C TRP A 439 -43.87 2.99 -42.92
N PRO A 440 -43.31 4.22 -42.75
CA PRO A 440 -43.20 5.16 -43.86
C PRO A 440 -42.20 4.69 -44.92
N VAL A 441 -41.11 4.06 -44.48
CA VAL A 441 -40.07 3.52 -45.37
C VAL A 441 -40.60 2.31 -46.11
N ALA A 442 -41.33 1.43 -45.43
CA ALA A 442 -41.98 0.28 -46.05
C ALA A 442 -43.04 0.71 -47.09
N VAL A 443 -43.88 1.69 -46.76
CA VAL A 443 -44.87 2.24 -47.70
C VAL A 443 -44.18 2.90 -48.89
N LEU A 444 -43.13 3.69 -48.67
CA LEU A 444 -42.39 4.33 -49.76
C LEU A 444 -41.80 3.29 -50.72
N LEU A 445 -41.15 2.26 -50.17
CA LEU A 445 -40.58 1.18 -50.97
C LEU A 445 -41.67 0.41 -51.73
N ASP A 446 -42.77 0.00 -51.07
CA ASP A 446 -43.82 -0.77 -51.75
C ASP A 446 -44.70 0.10 -52.69
N SER A 447 -44.62 1.44 -52.63
CA SER A 447 -45.50 2.35 -53.37
C SER A 447 -45.29 2.33 -54.88
N LEU A 448 -44.04 2.28 -55.37
CA LEU A 448 -43.74 2.34 -56.80
C LEU A 448 -44.15 1.04 -57.53
N PRO A 449 -43.82 -0.17 -57.04
CA PRO A 449 -44.30 -1.41 -57.64
C PRO A 449 -45.82 -1.51 -57.58
N LEU A 450 -46.43 -1.10 -56.46
CA LEU A 450 -47.89 -1.12 -56.32
C LEU A 450 -48.57 -0.13 -57.26
N ALA A 451 -48.04 1.09 -57.40
CA ALA A 451 -48.57 2.08 -58.33
C ALA A 451 -48.47 1.60 -59.79
N LEU A 452 -47.37 0.94 -60.17
CA LEU A 452 -47.23 0.33 -61.49
C LEU A 452 -48.30 -0.75 -61.69
N LEU A 453 -48.48 -1.65 -60.72
CA LEU A 453 -49.49 -2.71 -60.80
C LEU A 453 -50.92 -2.16 -60.88
N VAL A 454 -51.25 -1.13 -60.09
CA VAL A 454 -52.55 -0.46 -60.11
C VAL A 454 -52.78 0.24 -61.45
N TYR A 455 -51.75 0.91 -61.97
CA TYR A 455 -51.82 1.57 -63.29
C TYR A 455 -52.04 0.56 -64.41
N THR A 456 -51.31 -0.55 -64.40
CA THR A 456 -51.51 -1.64 -65.38
C THR A 456 -52.90 -2.25 -65.25
N ALA A 457 -53.40 -2.48 -64.03
CA ALA A 457 -54.76 -2.96 -63.81
C ALA A 457 -55.82 -1.98 -64.34
N TYR A 458 -55.62 -0.67 -64.13
CA TYR A 458 -56.47 0.37 -64.70
C TYR A 458 -56.47 0.35 -66.23
N LEU A 459 -55.30 0.23 -66.86
CA LEU A 459 -55.20 0.13 -68.32
C LEU A 459 -55.95 -1.10 -68.86
N VAL A 460 -55.82 -2.25 -68.20
CA VAL A 460 -56.54 -3.48 -68.55
C VAL A 460 -58.05 -3.27 -68.45
N LEU A 461 -58.53 -2.68 -67.34
CA LEU A 461 -59.95 -2.44 -67.13
C LEU A 461 -60.52 -1.43 -68.13
N ASN A 462 -59.81 -0.34 -68.40
CA ASN A 462 -60.21 0.69 -69.36
C ASN A 462 -60.25 0.14 -70.79
N ALA A 463 -59.28 -0.70 -71.18
CA ALA A 463 -59.29 -1.36 -72.50
C ALA A 463 -60.46 -2.35 -72.63
N TYR A 464 -60.76 -3.10 -71.56
CA TYR A 464 -61.92 -3.99 -71.51
C TYR A 464 -63.24 -3.24 -71.75
N TYR A 465 -63.47 -2.11 -71.06
CA TYR A 465 -64.68 -1.30 -71.25
C TYR A 465 -64.77 -0.63 -72.63
N ARG A 466 -63.63 -0.40 -73.30
CA ARG A 466 -63.57 0.17 -74.66
C ARG A 466 -63.65 -0.89 -75.76
N GLY A 467 -63.59 -2.18 -75.42
CA GLY A 467 -63.55 -3.28 -76.39
C GLY A 467 -62.25 -3.38 -77.17
N GLU A 468 -61.15 -2.83 -76.65
CA GLU A 468 -59.82 -2.83 -77.29
C GLU A 468 -58.97 -4.01 -76.77
N LEU A 469 -58.27 -4.70 -77.68
CA LEU A 469 -57.29 -5.73 -77.30
C LEU A 469 -55.93 -5.09 -77.01
N LEU A 470 -55.44 -5.24 -75.78
CA LEU A 470 -54.11 -4.76 -75.40
C LEU A 470 -53.00 -5.63 -76.04
N PRO A 471 -51.92 -5.03 -76.56
CA PRO A 471 -50.78 -5.78 -77.07
C PRO A 471 -50.09 -6.59 -75.96
N SER A 472 -49.67 -7.82 -76.25
CA SER A 472 -48.87 -8.64 -75.34
C SER A 472 -47.57 -7.95 -74.90
N ALA A 473 -47.01 -7.09 -75.76
CA ALA A 473 -45.84 -6.27 -75.47
C ALA A 473 -46.01 -5.35 -74.24
N LEU A 474 -47.23 -4.89 -73.93
CA LEU A 474 -47.50 -4.08 -72.75
C LEU A 474 -47.21 -4.85 -71.46
N PHE A 475 -47.63 -6.11 -71.38
CA PHE A 475 -47.42 -6.97 -70.22
C PHE A 475 -45.94 -7.32 -70.05
N THR A 476 -45.25 -7.63 -71.15
CA THR A 476 -43.80 -7.89 -71.13
C THR A 476 -43.03 -6.66 -70.64
N ASN A 477 -43.32 -5.48 -71.20
CA ASN A 477 -42.67 -4.24 -70.80
C ASN A 477 -42.97 -3.87 -69.34
N THR A 478 -44.22 -4.03 -68.90
CA THR A 478 -44.61 -3.81 -67.49
C THR A 478 -43.86 -4.76 -66.57
N GLY A 479 -43.75 -6.05 -66.92
CA GLY A 479 -43.02 -7.05 -66.14
C GLY A 479 -41.53 -6.72 -66.03
N ILE A 480 -40.89 -6.28 -67.13
CA ILE A 480 -39.49 -5.83 -67.13
C ILE A 480 -39.33 -4.61 -66.22
N VAL A 481 -40.20 -3.61 -66.35
CA VAL A 481 -40.15 -2.40 -65.51
C VAL A 481 -40.36 -2.76 -64.03
N LEU A 482 -41.28 -3.67 -63.70
CA LEU A 482 -41.48 -4.16 -62.34
C LEU A 482 -40.23 -4.83 -61.78
N ILE A 483 -39.57 -5.71 -62.55
CA ILE A 483 -38.32 -6.35 -62.13
C ILE A 483 -37.23 -5.30 -61.90
N VAL A 484 -37.07 -4.34 -62.82
CA VAL A 484 -36.08 -3.25 -62.69
C VAL A 484 -36.35 -2.41 -61.44
N LEU A 485 -37.61 -2.05 -61.16
CA LEU A 485 -37.99 -1.31 -59.96
C LEU A 485 -37.64 -2.08 -58.68
N LEU A 486 -38.04 -3.37 -58.60
CA LEU A 486 -37.74 -4.21 -57.44
C LEU A 486 -36.23 -4.37 -57.22
N VAL A 487 -35.45 -4.51 -58.29
CA VAL A 487 -33.98 -4.58 -58.21
C VAL A 487 -33.41 -3.25 -57.68
N LEU A 488 -33.86 -2.11 -58.22
CA LEU A 488 -33.41 -0.78 -57.78
C LEU A 488 -33.75 -0.51 -56.30
N GLU A 489 -34.94 -0.90 -55.85
CA GLU A 489 -35.38 -0.74 -54.47
C GLU A 489 -34.61 -1.64 -53.50
N VAL A 490 -34.37 -2.89 -53.87
CA VAL A 490 -33.50 -3.80 -53.11
C VAL A 490 -32.07 -3.26 -53.06
N MET A 491 -31.56 -2.70 -54.16
CA MET A 491 -30.24 -2.04 -54.18
C MET A 491 -30.21 -0.80 -53.27
N ALA A 492 -31.27 0.01 -53.25
CA ALA A 492 -31.39 1.16 -52.38
C ALA A 492 -31.40 0.74 -50.89
N LEU A 493 -32.21 -0.26 -50.53
CA LEU A 493 -32.25 -0.82 -49.18
C LEU A 493 -30.89 -1.42 -48.78
N SER A 494 -30.26 -2.20 -49.67
CA SER A 494 -28.93 -2.78 -49.44
C SER A 494 -27.85 -1.70 -49.26
N THR A 495 -27.95 -0.59 -49.97
CA THR A 495 -27.03 0.55 -49.82
C THR A 495 -27.26 1.27 -48.50
N GLY A 496 -28.52 1.46 -48.09
CA GLY A 496 -28.89 1.99 -46.78
C GLY A 496 -28.35 1.15 -45.63
N VAL A 497 -28.46 -0.18 -45.73
CA VAL A 497 -27.85 -1.12 -44.75
C VAL A 497 -26.34 -0.95 -44.70
N ARG A 498 -25.63 -0.87 -45.85
CA ARG A 498 -24.18 -0.65 -45.88
C ARG A 498 -23.76 0.66 -45.21
N LEU A 499 -24.45 1.76 -45.48
CA LEU A 499 -24.14 3.07 -44.89
C LEU A 499 -24.37 3.08 -43.38
N LEU A 500 -25.47 2.50 -42.91
CA LEU A 500 -25.79 2.40 -41.49
C LEU A 500 -24.88 1.42 -40.75
N ALA A 501 -24.45 0.34 -41.40
CA ALA A 501 -23.46 -0.60 -40.89
C ALA A 501 -22.08 0.07 -40.77
N TRP A 502 -21.65 0.86 -41.75
CA TRP A 502 -20.43 1.67 -41.68
C TRP A 502 -20.46 2.66 -40.51
N SER A 503 -21.58 3.38 -40.33
CA SER A 503 -21.77 4.25 -39.17
C SER A 503 -21.75 3.46 -37.84
N MET A 504 -22.25 2.22 -37.84
CA MET A 504 -22.30 1.34 -36.66
C MET A 504 -20.89 0.92 -36.28
N ARG A 505 -20.08 0.52 -37.25
CA ARG A 505 -18.68 0.17 -37.07
C ARG A 505 -17.90 1.29 -36.38
N HIS A 506 -17.98 2.52 -36.89
CA HIS A 506 -17.29 3.66 -36.27
C HIS A 506 -17.77 3.99 -34.85
N ARG A 507 -19.06 3.78 -34.56
CA ARG A 507 -19.60 4.00 -33.22
C ARG A 507 -19.18 2.86 -32.27
N GLY A 508 -19.26 1.61 -32.72
CA GLY A 508 -18.89 0.42 -31.94
C GLY A 508 -17.41 0.39 -31.59
N LEU A 509 -16.52 0.70 -32.54
CA LEU A 509 -15.08 0.79 -32.27
C LEU A 509 -14.75 1.89 -31.26
N ARG A 510 -15.45 3.04 -31.30
CA ARG A 510 -15.29 4.10 -30.30
C ARG A 510 -15.77 3.66 -28.91
N MET A 511 -16.88 2.92 -28.84
CA MET A 511 -17.38 2.36 -27.57
C MET A 511 -16.43 1.32 -27.00
N LEU A 512 -15.89 0.43 -27.85
CA LEU A 512 -14.89 -0.56 -27.45
C LEU A 512 -13.62 0.12 -26.91
N ARG A 513 -13.10 1.12 -27.62
CA ARG A 513 -11.94 1.90 -27.16
C ARG A 513 -12.19 2.52 -25.78
N LYS A 514 -13.38 3.07 -25.53
CA LYS A 514 -13.74 3.63 -24.22
C LYS A 514 -13.88 2.55 -23.14
N ALA A 515 -14.40 1.37 -23.46
CA ALA A 515 -14.54 0.28 -22.51
C ALA A 515 -13.19 -0.34 -22.12
N LEU A 516 -12.28 -0.47 -23.08
CA LEU A 516 -10.92 -0.98 -22.85
C LEU A 516 -10.04 0.04 -22.13
N ALA A 517 -10.20 1.34 -22.39
CA ALA A 517 -9.44 2.41 -21.74
C ALA A 517 -9.84 2.70 -20.29
N ARG A 518 -10.81 1.96 -19.72
CA ARG A 518 -11.08 2.03 -18.28
C ARG A 518 -9.91 1.39 -17.53
N ASP A 519 -9.52 1.99 -16.42
CA ASP A 519 -8.49 1.44 -15.55
C ASP A 519 -8.82 0.00 -15.14
N ASP A 520 -7.78 -0.76 -14.81
CA ASP A 520 -7.86 -2.12 -14.26
C ASP A 520 -8.32 -3.17 -15.28
N LEU A 521 -7.89 -3.02 -16.54
CA LEU A 521 -8.03 -4.08 -17.53
C LEU A 521 -7.12 -5.25 -17.16
N ALA A 522 -5.88 -4.97 -16.77
CA ALA A 522 -4.87 -5.94 -16.37
C ALA A 522 -4.30 -5.67 -14.98
N PHE A 523 -3.57 -6.66 -14.46
CA PHE A 523 -2.78 -6.58 -13.23
C PHE A 523 -3.60 -6.16 -12.00
N LYS A 524 -4.86 -6.59 -11.90
CA LYS A 524 -5.76 -6.19 -10.80
C LYS A 524 -5.20 -6.55 -9.43
N HIS A 525 -4.70 -7.78 -9.30
CA HIS A 525 -4.11 -8.27 -8.05
C HIS A 525 -2.86 -7.45 -7.69
N GLU A 526 -1.95 -7.25 -8.65
CA GLU A 526 -0.74 -6.47 -8.46
C GLU A 526 -1.04 -5.00 -8.10
N LYS A 527 -2.02 -4.38 -8.76
CA LYS A 527 -2.48 -3.02 -8.43
C LYS A 527 -3.12 -2.96 -7.03
N GLN A 528 -3.83 -4.00 -6.62
CA GLN A 528 -4.41 -4.07 -5.27
C GLN A 528 -3.31 -4.16 -4.21
N LEU A 529 -2.30 -5.01 -4.41
CA LEU A 529 -1.14 -5.09 -3.52
C LEU A 529 -0.46 -3.72 -3.36
N LEU A 530 -0.25 -3.00 -4.46
CA LEU A 530 0.34 -1.67 -4.41
C LEU A 530 -0.55 -0.67 -3.63
N LYS A 531 -1.87 -0.72 -3.81
CA LYS A 531 -2.82 0.11 -3.05
C LYS A 531 -2.76 -0.17 -1.55
N ASP A 532 -2.66 -1.44 -1.16
CA ASP A 532 -2.58 -1.85 0.23
C ASP A 532 -1.28 -1.33 0.90
N ILE A 533 -0.15 -1.36 0.19
CA ILE A 533 1.12 -0.80 0.68
C ILE A 533 1.09 0.71 0.76
N GLU A 534 0.48 1.39 -0.22
CA GLU A 534 0.36 2.85 -0.16
C GLU A 534 -0.52 3.29 1.03
N LYS A 535 -1.56 2.52 1.36
CA LYS A 535 -2.37 2.74 2.57
C LYS A 535 -1.57 2.52 3.85
N LEU A 536 -0.73 1.49 3.90
CA LEU A 536 0.18 1.23 5.02
C LEU A 536 1.14 2.41 5.21
N ARG A 537 1.75 2.89 4.13
CA ARG A 537 2.63 4.06 4.14
C ARG A 537 1.92 5.32 4.63
N GLN A 538 0.70 5.57 4.17
CA GLN A 538 -0.12 6.68 4.66
C GLN A 538 -0.38 6.56 6.17
N THR A 539 -0.63 5.35 6.66
CA THR A 539 -0.82 5.10 8.11
C THR A 539 0.44 5.46 8.88
N VAL A 540 1.63 5.04 8.42
CA VAL A 540 2.91 5.38 9.05
C VAL A 540 3.17 6.89 9.02
N GLN A 541 2.83 7.58 7.92
CA GLN A 541 2.93 9.03 7.82
C GLN A 541 2.03 9.75 8.83
N THR A 542 0.78 9.33 8.96
CA THR A 542 -0.15 9.90 9.94
C THR A 542 0.33 9.66 11.36
N LEU A 543 0.87 8.48 11.68
CA LEU A 543 1.46 8.20 12.99
C LEU A 543 2.64 9.12 13.32
N ARG A 544 3.46 9.46 12.32
CA ARG A 544 4.58 10.39 12.51
C ARG A 544 4.09 11.79 12.86
N GLU A 545 3.05 12.25 12.19
CA GLU A 545 2.42 13.55 12.45
C GLU A 545 1.79 13.56 13.86
N GLU A 546 1.06 12.51 14.23
CA GLU A 546 0.43 12.38 15.56
C GLU A 546 1.42 12.27 16.73
N VAL A 547 2.66 11.81 16.50
CA VAL A 547 3.70 11.76 17.54
C VAL A 547 4.54 13.03 17.60
N ALA A 548 4.52 13.84 16.53
CA ALA A 548 5.21 15.13 16.49
C ALA A 548 4.40 16.25 17.17
N ASP A 549 3.06 16.16 17.09
CA ASP A 549 2.10 17.02 17.80
C ASP A 549 1.99 16.66 19.29
#